data_AF-A0ABD4RXD3-F1
#
_entry.id   AF-A0ABD4RXD3-F1
#
_cell.length_a   1.000
_cell.length_b   1.000
_cell.length_c   1.000
_cell.angle_alpha   90.00
_cell.angle_beta   90.00
_cell.angle_gamma   90.00
#
_symmetry.space_group_name_H-M   'P 1'
#
loop_
_entity.id
_entity.type
_entity.pdbx_description
1 polymer ?
#
loop_
_entity_poly.entity_id
_entity_poly.type
_entity_poly.pdbx_seq_one_letter_code
_entity_poly.pdbx_strand_id
1 'polypeptide(L)'
;MKNYEIKNHTIEVDFSNYRINKRLLDYFIYNENDVKTAYIEAILKNKDEIIDLSEYDRVLVSITKSDGFKVNGECEVVDAENGVVEIELSRQALSSVGINTFQLSLVKDGTLLNTSNLYYRVEEGMINDDDITSTDEYGVLLVLISQAEE
;
A
#
# COMPACT_ATOMS: atom_id res chain seq x y z
N MET A 1 4.30 -15.46 -17.27
CA MET A 1 2.91 -15.21 -16.82
C MET A 1 2.82 -15.54 -15.34
N LYS A 2 2.38 -14.60 -14.51
CA LYS A 2 2.09 -14.84 -13.09
C LYS A 2 0.82 -15.71 -13.03
N ASN A 3 0.89 -16.91 -12.45
CA ASN A 3 -0.20 -17.90 -12.40
C ASN A 3 -1.04 -17.78 -11.11
N TYR A 4 -1.34 -16.57 -10.67
CA TYR A 4 -2.11 -16.31 -9.45
C TYR A 4 -3.00 -15.08 -9.64
N GLU A 5 -4.11 -15.04 -8.92
CA GLU A 5 -5.04 -13.90 -8.94
C GLU A 5 -4.37 -12.68 -8.27
N ILE A 6 -4.39 -11.55 -8.97
CA ILE A 6 -3.91 -10.27 -8.45
C ILE A 6 -5.14 -9.50 -7.98
N LYS A 7 -5.15 -9.06 -6.72
CA LYS A 7 -6.17 -8.14 -6.21
C LYS A 7 -5.80 -6.74 -6.66
N ASN A 8 -6.24 -6.39 -7.87
CA ASN A 8 -6.10 -5.05 -8.41
C ASN A 8 -7.44 -4.33 -8.38
N HIS A 9 -7.42 -3.11 -7.86
CA HIS A 9 -8.58 -2.22 -7.80
C HIS A 9 -8.21 -0.89 -8.45
N THR A 10 -8.89 -0.56 -9.55
CA THR A 10 -8.70 0.72 -10.26
C THR A 10 -9.54 1.82 -9.62
N ILE A 11 -8.92 2.97 -9.34
CA ILE A 11 -9.59 4.19 -8.90
C ILE A 11 -9.20 5.42 -9.70
N GLU A 12 -10.08 6.41 -9.68
CA GLU A 12 -9.75 7.75 -10.12
C GLU A 12 -9.43 8.63 -8.91
N VAL A 13 -8.31 9.34 -8.98
CA VAL A 13 -7.83 10.21 -7.90
C VAL A 13 -7.63 11.61 -8.43
N ASP A 14 -8.49 12.53 -8.00
CA ASP A 14 -8.39 13.94 -8.37
C ASP A 14 -7.70 14.76 -7.27
N PHE A 15 -6.56 15.36 -7.62
CA PHE A 15 -5.74 16.20 -6.73
C PHE A 15 -6.39 17.55 -6.36
N SER A 16 -7.43 17.96 -7.09
CA SER A 16 -8.21 19.16 -6.79
C SER A 16 -9.45 18.88 -5.93
N ASN A 17 -9.83 17.60 -5.78
CA ASN A 17 -11.03 17.21 -5.07
C ASN A 17 -10.70 16.70 -3.66
N TYR A 18 -10.98 17.56 -2.68
CA TYR A 18 -10.70 17.26 -1.27
C TYR A 18 -11.87 16.58 -0.55
N ARG A 19 -12.93 16.17 -1.26
CA ARG A 19 -14.09 15.53 -0.62
C ARG A 19 -13.78 14.08 -0.30
N ILE A 20 -13.95 13.72 0.97
CA ILE A 20 -13.81 12.34 1.47
C ILE A 20 -14.72 11.41 0.67
N ASN A 21 -14.15 10.54 -0.14
CA ASN A 21 -14.91 9.53 -0.86
C ASN A 21 -15.15 8.32 0.07
N LYS A 22 -16.13 8.45 0.98
CA LYS A 22 -16.53 7.39 1.93
C LYS A 22 -16.84 6.05 1.25
N ARG A 23 -17.16 6.05 -0.05
CA ARG A 23 -17.50 4.87 -0.84
C ARG A 23 -16.31 3.98 -1.22
N LEU A 24 -15.08 4.46 -1.10
CA LEU A 24 -13.88 3.68 -1.46
C LEU A 24 -13.50 2.60 -0.42
N LEU A 25 -13.89 2.80 0.84
CA LEU A 25 -13.57 1.88 1.94
C LEU A 25 -14.15 0.47 1.78
N ASP A 26 -15.27 0.34 1.06
CA ASP A 26 -15.95 -0.95 0.88
C ASP A 26 -15.33 -1.80 -0.24
N TYR A 27 -14.45 -1.21 -1.07
CA TYR A 27 -13.85 -1.89 -2.23
C TYR A 27 -12.38 -2.29 -2.02
N PHE A 28 -11.67 -1.63 -1.11
CA PHE A 28 -10.24 -1.88 -0.88
C PHE A 28 -10.01 -2.73 0.37
N ILE A 29 -10.29 -4.02 0.27
CA ILE A 29 -10.09 -4.97 1.36
C ILE A 29 -8.96 -5.94 0.99
N TYR A 30 -7.87 -5.85 1.75
CA TYR A 30 -6.68 -6.69 1.58
C TYR A 30 -6.48 -7.60 2.79
N ASN A 31 -5.78 -8.70 2.58
CA ASN A 31 -5.40 -9.59 3.67
C ASN A 31 -3.98 -9.25 4.14
N GLU A 32 -3.71 -9.28 5.45
CA GLU A 32 -2.37 -8.98 5.98
C GLU A 32 -1.27 -9.91 5.42
N ASN A 33 -1.65 -11.12 5.00
CA ASN A 33 -0.74 -12.11 4.41
C ASN A 33 -0.61 -12.00 2.89
N ASP A 34 -1.26 -11.04 2.22
CA ASP A 34 -1.07 -10.84 0.79
C ASP A 34 0.42 -10.50 0.52
N VAL A 35 1.06 -11.26 -0.38
CA VAL A 35 2.47 -11.07 -0.76
C VAL A 35 2.56 -10.89 -2.27
N LYS A 36 2.97 -9.70 -2.71
CA LYS A 36 3.17 -9.35 -4.13
C LYS A 36 1.91 -9.59 -5.00
N THR A 37 0.74 -9.40 -4.39
CA THR A 37 -0.59 -9.60 -4.98
C THR A 37 -1.55 -8.45 -4.71
N ALA A 38 -1.20 -7.51 -3.83
CA ALA A 38 -2.04 -6.39 -3.40
C ALA A 38 -1.58 -5.09 -4.06
N TYR A 39 -2.37 -4.62 -5.03
CA TYR A 39 -2.06 -3.43 -5.81
C TYR A 39 -3.29 -2.53 -5.94
N ILE A 40 -3.05 -1.22 -5.93
CA ILE A 40 -4.06 -0.22 -6.29
C ILE A 40 -3.59 0.46 -7.58
N GLU A 41 -4.38 0.37 -8.63
CA GLU A 41 -4.18 1.16 -9.84
C GLU A 41 -4.92 2.48 -9.69
N ALA A 42 -4.24 3.59 -9.96
CA ALA A 42 -4.82 4.93 -9.85
C ALA A 42 -4.66 5.71 -11.15
N ILE A 43 -5.78 6.26 -11.63
CA ILE A 43 -5.82 7.24 -12.72
C ILE A 43 -5.82 8.63 -12.10
N LEU A 44 -4.74 9.38 -12.32
CA LEU A 44 -4.49 10.66 -11.66
C LEU A 44 -5.08 11.81 -12.48
N LYS A 45 -5.89 12.62 -11.80
CA LYS A 45 -6.58 13.77 -12.38
C LYS A 45 -6.33 15.05 -11.58
N ASN A 46 -6.48 16.20 -12.23
CA ASN A 46 -6.52 17.49 -11.57
C ASN A 46 -7.64 18.32 -12.22
N LYS A 47 -8.69 18.62 -11.45
CA LYS A 47 -9.90 19.30 -11.93
C LYS A 47 -10.60 18.50 -13.03
N ASP A 48 -10.78 17.21 -12.80
CA ASP A 48 -11.36 16.21 -13.70
C ASP A 48 -10.58 15.97 -15.01
N GLU A 49 -9.44 16.63 -15.22
CA GLU A 49 -8.55 16.42 -16.36
C GLU A 49 -7.42 15.43 -16.02
N ILE A 50 -7.11 14.53 -16.95
CA ILE A 50 -6.00 13.56 -16.80
C ILE A 50 -4.67 14.32 -16.68
N ILE A 51 -3.82 13.88 -15.75
CA ILE A 51 -2.47 14.42 -15.57
C ILE A 51 -1.50 13.60 -16.43
N ASP A 52 -0.75 14.27 -17.31
CA ASP A 52 0.43 13.69 -17.96
C ASP A 52 1.60 13.62 -16.96
N LEU A 53 2.01 12.40 -16.63
CA LEU A 53 3.05 12.14 -15.64
C LEU A 53 4.47 12.31 -16.20
N SER A 54 4.63 12.44 -17.52
CA SER A 54 5.94 12.70 -18.13
C SER A 54 6.50 14.08 -17.75
N GLU A 55 5.63 14.99 -17.30
CA GLU A 55 6.00 16.31 -16.79
C GLU A 55 6.48 16.31 -15.33
N TYR A 56 6.42 15.18 -14.63
CA TYR A 56 6.74 15.06 -13.22
C TYR A 56 7.98 14.19 -13.01
N ASP A 57 8.77 14.53 -11.99
CA ASP A 57 9.98 13.80 -11.66
C ASP A 57 9.63 12.41 -11.11
N ARG A 58 8.63 12.34 -10.22
CA ARG A 58 8.21 11.14 -9.48
C ARG A 58 6.77 11.22 -9.02
N VAL A 59 6.17 10.05 -8.80
CA VAL A 59 4.90 9.88 -8.09
C VAL A 59 5.17 9.08 -6.82
N LEU A 60 4.89 9.64 -5.65
CA LEU A 60 5.13 9.01 -4.36
C LEU A 60 3.81 8.57 -3.72
N VAL A 61 3.89 7.53 -2.89
CA VAL A 61 2.83 7.12 -1.97
C VAL A 61 3.31 7.28 -0.54
N SER A 62 2.46 7.86 0.30
CA SER A 62 2.67 7.95 1.74
C SER A 62 1.51 7.28 2.46
N ILE A 63 1.80 6.25 3.25
CA ILE A 63 0.83 5.44 3.97
C ILE A 63 0.99 5.69 5.46
N THR A 64 -0.12 5.94 6.16
CA THR A 64 -0.20 5.87 7.62
C THR A 64 -1.06 4.67 7.99
N LYS A 65 -0.44 3.72 8.68
CA LYS A 65 -1.06 2.48 9.10
C LYS A 65 -2.01 2.69 10.27
N SER A 66 -2.87 1.70 10.54
CA SER A 66 -3.82 1.73 11.67
C SER A 66 -3.13 1.83 13.05
N ASP A 67 -1.89 1.33 13.16
CA ASP A 67 -1.03 1.43 14.34
C ASP A 67 -0.29 2.78 14.45
N GLY A 68 -0.46 3.68 13.48
CA GLY A 68 0.15 5.00 13.42
C GLY A 68 1.55 5.05 12.79
N PHE A 69 2.18 3.91 12.48
CA PHE A 69 3.45 3.91 11.76
C PHE A 69 3.26 4.28 10.28
N LYS A 70 4.33 4.81 9.68
CA LYS A 70 4.30 5.29 8.29
C LYS A 70 5.15 4.42 7.38
N VAL A 71 4.66 4.25 6.15
CA VAL A 71 5.37 3.59 5.05
C VAL A 71 5.33 4.55 3.86
N ASN A 72 6.48 4.83 3.27
CA ASN A 72 6.57 5.68 2.08
C ASN A 72 7.21 4.89 0.94
N GLY A 73 6.78 5.17 -0.28
CA GLY A 73 7.27 4.51 -1.47
C GLY A 73 7.12 5.39 -2.71
N GLU A 74 7.65 4.89 -3.81
CA GLU A 74 7.46 5.44 -5.16
C GLU A 74 6.49 4.53 -5.91
N CYS A 75 5.56 5.14 -6.66
CA CYS A 75 4.58 4.40 -7.46
C CYS A 75 5.21 3.97 -8.79
N GLU A 76 4.78 2.84 -9.34
CA GLU A 76 5.15 2.45 -10.70
C GLU A 76 4.28 3.21 -11.70
N VAL A 77 4.89 3.92 -12.66
CA VAL A 77 4.14 4.60 -13.72
C VAL A 77 3.86 3.58 -14.83
N VAL A 78 2.58 3.24 -15.02
CA VAL A 78 2.14 2.22 -15.99
C VAL A 78 1.84 2.87 -17.34
N ASP A 79 1.21 4.05 -17.33
CA ASP A 79 0.93 4.84 -18.52
C ASP A 79 1.03 6.34 -18.17
N ALA A 80 2.12 6.97 -18.59
CA ALA A 80 2.41 8.35 -18.23
C ALA A 80 1.44 9.35 -18.88
N GLU A 81 1.11 9.17 -20.17
CA GLU A 81 0.25 10.09 -20.92
C GLU A 81 -1.20 10.05 -20.41
N ASN A 82 -1.65 8.89 -19.91
CA ASN A 82 -2.99 8.71 -19.35
C ASN A 82 -3.05 8.81 -17.83
N GLY A 83 -1.96 9.19 -17.16
CA GLY A 83 -1.98 9.43 -15.72
C GLY A 83 -2.12 8.16 -14.87
N VAL A 84 -1.71 6.99 -15.37
CA VAL A 84 -1.93 5.71 -14.70
C VAL A 84 -0.70 5.29 -13.90
N VAL A 85 -0.90 5.04 -12.62
CA VAL A 85 0.13 4.49 -11.71
C VAL A 85 -0.36 3.24 -10.99
N GLU A 86 0.57 2.37 -10.63
CA GLU A 86 0.34 1.24 -9.74
C GLU A 86 1.01 1.49 -8.38
N ILE A 87 0.25 1.26 -7.32
CA ILE A 87 0.68 1.38 -5.92
C ILE A 87 0.82 -0.03 -5.37
N GLU A 88 2.04 -0.48 -5.12
CA GLU A 88 2.30 -1.74 -4.43
C GLU A 88 2.06 -1.58 -2.91
N LEU A 89 1.14 -2.37 -2.36
CA LEU A 89 0.97 -2.49 -0.92
C LEU A 89 1.98 -3.51 -0.38
N SER A 90 3.13 -3.00 0.06
CA SER A 90 4.19 -3.83 0.66
C SER A 90 3.70 -4.60 1.90
N ARG A 91 4.42 -5.68 2.27
CA ARG A 91 4.18 -6.41 3.53
C ARG A 91 4.12 -5.48 4.74
N GLN A 92 4.96 -4.46 4.78
CA GLN A 92 4.95 -3.47 5.87
C GLN A 92 3.66 -2.64 5.85
N ALA A 93 3.15 -2.26 4.69
CA ALA A 93 1.89 -1.51 4.54
C ALA A 93 0.65 -2.34 4.89
N LEU A 94 0.75 -3.68 4.81
CA LEU A 94 -0.30 -4.62 5.17
C LEU A 94 -0.18 -5.18 6.60
N SER A 95 0.88 -4.85 7.34
CA SER A 95 1.17 -5.48 8.65
C SER A 95 0.31 -4.98 9.82
N SER A 96 -0.73 -4.19 9.55
CA SER A 96 -1.56 -3.56 10.59
C SER A 96 -3.03 -3.66 10.20
N VAL A 97 -3.72 -4.59 10.86
CA VAL A 97 -5.16 -4.83 10.68
C VAL A 97 -5.96 -3.57 11.01
N GLY A 98 -7.01 -3.30 10.23
CA GLY A 98 -7.89 -2.16 10.39
C GLY A 98 -7.86 -1.20 9.20
N ILE A 99 -8.27 0.05 9.46
CA ILE A 99 -8.34 1.09 8.44
C ILE A 99 -6.99 1.81 8.37
N ASN A 100 -6.38 1.74 7.19
CA ASN A 100 -5.14 2.40 6.86
C ASN A 100 -5.45 3.57 5.91
N THR A 101 -4.55 4.57 5.89
CA THR A 101 -4.70 5.77 5.06
C THR A 101 -3.51 5.94 4.13
N PHE A 102 -3.75 6.50 2.95
CA PHE A 102 -2.68 6.83 2.03
C PHE A 102 -2.94 8.14 1.28
N GLN A 103 -1.86 8.75 0.81
CA GLN A 103 -1.86 9.91 -0.08
C GLN A 103 -0.91 9.66 -1.24
N LEU A 104 -1.24 10.23 -2.39
CA LEU A 104 -0.32 10.33 -3.51
C LEU A 104 0.28 11.73 -3.58
N SER A 105 1.53 11.80 -4.00
CA SER A 105 2.27 13.03 -4.16
C SER A 105 2.94 13.09 -5.53
N LEU A 106 2.70 14.16 -6.26
CA LEU A 106 3.43 14.47 -7.48
C LEU A 106 4.61 15.39 -7.15
N VAL A 107 5.80 15.02 -7.63
CA VAL A 107 7.04 15.80 -7.46
C VAL A 107 7.41 16.44 -8.78
N LYS A 108 7.63 17.76 -8.78
CA LYS A 108 8.15 18.51 -9.93
C LYS A 108 9.01 19.67 -9.45
N ASP A 109 10.27 19.72 -9.86
CA ASP A 109 11.19 20.83 -9.55
C ASP A 109 11.28 21.15 -8.04
N GLY A 110 11.25 20.11 -7.20
CA GLY A 110 11.27 20.25 -5.74
C GLY A 110 9.94 20.71 -5.10
N THR A 111 8.87 20.86 -5.89
CA THR A 111 7.52 21.12 -5.40
C THR A 111 6.75 19.82 -5.27
N LEU A 112 5.89 19.74 -4.24
CA LEU A 112 5.00 18.61 -3.96
C LEU A 112 3.55 19.04 -4.10
N LEU A 113 2.79 18.30 -4.90
CA LEU A 113 1.33 18.39 -4.96
C LEU A 113 0.74 17.09 -4.38
N ASN A 114 -0.13 17.19 -3.38
CA ASN A 114 -0.65 16.03 -2.65
C ASN A 114 -2.15 15.86 -2.85
N THR A 115 -2.61 14.61 -2.84
CA THR A 115 -4.04 14.29 -2.77
C THR A 115 -4.59 14.50 -1.37
N SER A 116 -5.92 14.51 -1.24
CA SER A 116 -6.56 14.23 0.05
C SER A 116 -6.30 12.79 0.49
N ASN A 117 -6.58 12.49 1.77
CA ASN A 117 -6.41 11.13 2.30
C ASN A 117 -7.42 10.16 1.67
N LEU A 118 -6.89 9.07 1.13
CA LEU A 118 -7.61 7.88 0.70
C LEU A 118 -7.45 6.78 1.76
N TYR A 119 -8.30 5.75 1.68
CA TYR A 119 -8.38 4.72 2.72
C TYR A 119 -8.44 3.33 2.11
N TYR A 120 -7.82 2.36 2.78
CA TYR A 120 -7.98 0.93 2.51
C TYR A 120 -8.10 0.17 3.84
N ARG A 121 -8.67 -1.03 3.78
CA ARG A 121 -8.80 -1.93 4.93
C ARG A 121 -7.85 -3.10 4.78
N VAL A 122 -7.19 -3.44 5.88
CA VAL A 122 -6.49 -4.71 6.05
C VAL A 122 -7.31 -5.56 7.01
N GLU A 123 -7.55 -6.80 6.62
CA GLU A 123 -8.16 -7.84 7.46
C GLU A 123 -7.12 -8.86 7.90
N GLU A 124 -7.34 -9.38 9.10
CA GLU A 124 -6.53 -10.44 9.69
C GLU A 124 -6.57 -11.69 8.81
N GLY A 125 -5.42 -12.28 8.57
CA GLY A 125 -5.27 -13.59 7.96
C GLY A 125 -5.61 -14.68 8.97
N MET A 126 -6.24 -15.76 8.51
CA MET A 126 -6.58 -16.89 9.38
C MET A 126 -5.37 -17.69 9.86
N ILE A 127 -4.19 -17.44 9.31
CA ILE A 127 -2.92 -18.06 9.68
C ILE A 127 -1.92 -16.92 9.78
N ASN A 128 -1.42 -16.59 10.97
CA ASN A 128 -0.38 -15.57 11.11
C ASN A 128 1.00 -16.18 11.34
N ASP A 129 2.05 -15.45 10.98
CA ASP A 129 3.45 -15.85 11.26
C ASP A 129 3.64 -16.05 12.78
N ASP A 130 2.88 -15.35 13.63
CA ASP A 130 2.83 -15.54 15.09
C ASP A 130 2.23 -16.90 15.52
N ASP A 131 1.25 -17.43 14.78
CA ASP A 131 0.68 -18.77 15.03
C ASP A 131 1.69 -19.88 14.69
N ILE A 132 2.51 -19.63 13.66
CA ILE A 132 3.54 -20.56 13.18
C ILE A 132 4.76 -20.54 14.10
N THR A 133 5.24 -19.36 14.49
CA THR A 133 6.41 -19.18 15.38
C THR A 133 6.16 -19.67 16.81
N SER A 134 4.89 -19.67 17.26
CA SER A 134 4.45 -20.21 18.55
C SER A 134 4.70 -21.71 18.70
N THR A 135 4.74 -22.48 17.61
CA THR A 135 4.78 -23.95 17.69
C THR A 135 6.19 -24.54 17.65
N ASP A 136 7.11 -23.99 16.84
CA ASP A 136 8.42 -24.64 16.61
C ASP A 136 9.65 -23.74 16.91
N GLU A 137 9.59 -22.43 16.73
CA GLU A 137 10.81 -21.59 16.78
C GLU A 137 11.25 -21.21 18.20
N TYR A 138 10.32 -21.08 19.15
CA TYR A 138 10.64 -20.84 20.55
C TYR A 138 11.47 -22.00 21.15
N GLY A 139 11.15 -23.23 20.74
CA GLY A 139 11.90 -24.42 21.14
C GLY A 139 13.31 -24.44 20.58
N VAL A 140 13.48 -24.08 19.29
CA VAL A 140 14.79 -24.05 18.64
C VAL A 140 15.71 -22.97 19.23
N LEU A 141 15.18 -21.77 19.53
CA LEU A 141 15.97 -20.70 20.14
C LEU A 141 16.45 -21.07 21.55
N LEU A 142 15.59 -21.68 22.38
CA LEU A 142 15.96 -22.17 23.71
C LEU A 142 17.05 -23.24 23.65
N VAL A 143 16.97 -24.16 22.69
CA VAL A 143 18.00 -25.20 22.48
C VAL A 143 19.34 -24.57 22.13
N LEU A 144 19.37 -23.61 21.20
CA LEU A 144 20.60 -22.92 20.81
C LEU A 144 21.23 -22.13 21.96
N ILE A 145 20.41 -21.49 22.80
CA ILE A 145 20.90 -20.79 24.01
C ILE A 145 21.50 -21.79 25.01
N SER A 146 20.83 -22.93 25.25
CA SER A 146 21.33 -23.95 26.18
C SER A 146 22.65 -24.60 25.74
N GLN A 147 22.90 -24.68 24.43
CA GLN A 147 24.14 -25.24 23.87
C GLN A 147 25.31 -24.25 23.88
N ALA A 148 25.05 -22.96 24.09
CA ALA A 148 26.09 -21.91 24.14
C ALA A 148 26.59 -21.61 25.56
N GLU A 149 25.90 -22.11 26.59
CA GLU A 149 26.28 -21.98 28.01
C GLU A 149 27.11 -23.17 28.53
N GLU A 150 27.40 -24.18 27.68
CA GLU A 150 28.40 -25.25 27.91
C GLU A 150 29.76 -24.92 27.27
#